data_AF-A0A8J8KCE2-F1
#
_entry.id   AF-A0A8J8KCE2-F1
#
_cell.length_a   1.000
_cell.length_b   1.000
_cell.length_c   1.000
_cell.angle_alpha   90.00
_cell.angle_beta   90.00
_cell.angle_gamma   90.00
#
_symmetry.space_group_name_H-M   'P 1'
#
loop_
_entity.id
_entity.type
_entity.pdbx_description
1 polymer ?
#
loop_
_entity_poly.entity_id
_entity_poly.type
_entity_poly.pdbx_seq_one_letter_code
_entity_poly.pdbx_strand_id
1 'polypeptide(L)' 'MEFDLPTTAAAFIAVIAIGVGGLIAAPMMTTNTVLMMVAPSMIVFGLLMLGIGIKHGEYRGTGR' A
#
# COMPACT_ATOMS: atom_id res chain seq x y z
N MET A 1 -11.95 15.49 4.86
CA MET A 1 -11.95 14.64 3.65
C MET A 1 -12.93 13.54 3.92
N GLU A 2 -13.90 13.36 3.03
CA GLU A 2 -14.76 12.18 3.08
C GLU A 2 -13.92 10.96 2.74
N PHE A 3 -14.13 9.85 3.45
CA PHE A 3 -13.36 8.63 3.24
C PHE A 3 -13.82 7.98 1.94
N ASP A 4 -13.16 8.31 0.84
CA ASP A 4 -13.47 7.74 -0.47
C ASP A 4 -12.70 6.43 -0.69
N LEU A 5 -13.41 5.31 -0.62
CA LEU A 5 -12.86 3.97 -0.82
C LEU A 5 -12.23 3.82 -2.22
N PRO A 6 -12.89 4.24 -3.32
CA PRO A 6 -12.27 4.27 -4.66
C PRO A 6 -10.91 4.98 -4.69
N THR A 7 -10.83 6.22 -4.19
CA THR A 7 -9.58 7.00 -4.18
C THR A 7 -8.52 6.33 -3.31
N THR A 8 -8.91 5.80 -2.15
CA THR A 8 -8.00 5.10 -1.22
C THR A 8 -7.41 3.83 -1.86
N ALA A 9 -8.26 3.02 -2.51
CA ALA A 9 -7.83 1.81 -3.20
C ALA A 9 -6.93 2.14 -4.40
N ALA A 10 -7.26 3.17 -5.18
CA ALA A 10 -6.44 3.61 -6.30
C ALA A 10 -5.06 4.10 -5.83
N ALA A 11 -5.01 4.91 -4.77
CA ALA A 11 -3.75 5.37 -4.19
C ALA A 11 -2.91 4.20 -3.65
N PHE A 12 -3.55 3.23 -2.99
CA PHE A 12 -2.88 2.03 -2.50
C PHE A 12 -2.20 1.23 -3.62
N ILE A 13 -2.94 0.97 -4.70
CA ILE A 13 -2.41 0.26 -5.88
C ILE A 13 -1.28 1.07 -6.54
N ALA A 14 -1.42 2.39 -6.65
CA ALA A 14 -0.41 3.25 -7.23
C ALA A 14 0.92 3.19 -6.44
N VAL A 15 0.85 3.21 -5.12
CA VAL A 15 2.05 3.09 -4.26
C VAL A 15 2.75 1.75 -4.47
N ILE A 16 2.00 0.65 -4.54
CA ILE A 16 2.58 -0.68 -4.81
C ILE A 16 3.22 -0.72 -6.19
N ALA A 17 2.53 -0.22 -7.21
CA ALA A 17 3.04 -0.21 -8.58
C ALA A 17 4.33 0.60 -8.71
N ILE A 18 4.41 1.77 -8.07
CA ILE A 18 5.62 2.60 -8.04
C ILE A 18 6.76 1.88 -7.32
N GLY A 19 6.49 1.28 -6.16
CA GLY A 19 7.51 0.56 -5.38
C GLY A 19 8.07 -0.64 -6.13
N VAL A 20 7.20 -1.50 -6.67
CA VAL A 20 7.60 -2.69 -7.44
C VAL A 20 8.30 -2.28 -8.75
N GLY A 21 7.73 -1.33 -9.49
CA GLY A 21 8.33 -0.84 -10.73
C GLY A 21 9.70 -0.21 -10.52
N GLY A 22 9.86 0.57 -9.46
CA GLY A 22 11.15 1.15 -9.07
C GLY A 22 12.19 0.08 -8.73
N LEU A 23 11.80 -0.97 -8.02
CA LEU A 23 12.68 -2.09 -7.68
C LEU A 23 13.05 -2.98 -8.88
N ILE A 24 12.20 -3.04 -9.91
CA ILE A 24 12.52 -3.74 -11.15
C ILE A 24 13.47 -2.90 -12.01
N ALA A 25 13.25 -1.57 -12.05
CA ALA A 25 14.09 -0.64 -12.80
C ALA A 25 15.47 -0.42 -12.17
N ALA A 26 15.57 -0.49 -10.84
CA ALA A 26 16.83 -0.45 -10.12
C ALA A 26 17.37 -1.88 -9.98
N PRO A 27 18.54 -2.23 -10.53
CA PRO A 27 19.09 -3.59 -10.48
C PRO A 27 19.69 -3.94 -9.10
N MET A 28 18.96 -3.66 -8.03
CA MET A 28 19.35 -3.91 -6.64
C MET A 28 19.05 -5.36 -6.20
N MET A 29 18.11 -6.03 -6.88
CA MET A 29 17.65 -7.39 -6.57
C MET A 29 17.06 -8.05 -7.83
N THR A 30 17.00 -9.39 -7.85
CA THR A 30 16.46 -10.11 -9.01
C THR A 30 14.96 -9.91 -9.14
N THR A 31 14.43 -9.86 -10.36
CA THR A 31 12.99 -9.72 -10.63
C THR A 31 12.16 -10.79 -9.93
N ASN A 32 12.68 -12.02 -9.86
CA ASN A 32 11.99 -13.12 -9.16
C ASN A 32 11.83 -12.83 -7.65
N THR A 33 12.88 -12.32 -7.00
CA THR A 33 12.81 -11.88 -5.60
C THR A 33 11.78 -10.77 -5.41
N VAL A 34 11.76 -9.78 -6.31
CA VAL A 34 10.78 -8.68 -6.24
C VAL A 34 9.35 -9.21 -6.35
N LEU A 35 9.06 -10.04 -7.35
CA LEU A 35 7.70 -10.48 -7.65
C LEU A 35 7.17 -11.56 -6.70
N MET A 36 8.03 -12.47 -6.21
CA MET A 36 7.61 -13.62 -5.40
C MET A 36 7.78 -13.41 -3.89
N MET A 37 8.53 -12.39 -3.46
CA MET A 37 8.76 -12.12 -2.04
C MET A 37 8.35 -10.69 -1.66
N VAL A 38 8.90 -9.69 -2.36
CA VAL A 38 8.71 -8.28 -1.98
C VAL A 38 7.27 -7.83 -2.26
N ALA A 39 6.77 -8.01 -3.48
CA ALA A 39 5.42 -7.57 -3.86
C ALA A 39 4.33 -8.23 -2.98
N PRO A 40 4.35 -9.55 -2.71
CA PRO A 40 3.39 -10.17 -1.78
C PRO A 40 3.46 -9.57 -0.37
N SER A 41 4.67 -9.36 0.15
CA SER A 41 4.84 -8.78 1.50
C SER A 41 4.34 -7.32 1.58
N MET A 42 4.61 -6.52 0.54
CA MET A 42 4.10 -5.14 0.43
C MET A 42 2.57 -5.11 0.37
N ILE A 43 1.95 -6.03 -0.38
CA ILE A 43 0.49 -6.13 -0.46
C ILE A 43 -0.09 -6.47 0.91
N VAL A 44 0.39 -7.53 1.56
CA VAL A 44 -0.14 -7.98 2.85
C VAL A 44 0.05 -6.90 3.92
N PHE A 45 1.27 -6.37 4.07
CA PHE A 45 1.56 -5.32 5.04
C PHE A 45 0.76 -4.04 4.73
N GLY A 46 0.68 -3.68 3.46
CA GLY A 46 -0.06 -2.52 3.00
C GLY A 46 -1.55 -2.62 3.31
N LEU A 47 -2.18 -3.78 3.10
CA LEU A 47 -3.58 -4.03 3.45
C LEU A 47 -3.82 -3.91 4.96
N LEU A 48 -2.91 -4.45 5.77
CA LEU A 48 -2.98 -4.32 7.23
C LEU A 48 -2.92 -2.85 7.66
N MET A 49 -1.95 -2.10 7.15
CA MET A 49 -1.79 -0.68 7.47
C MET A 49 -2.94 0.17 6.95
N LEU A 50 -3.50 -0.15 5.79
CA LEU A 50 -4.67 0.54 5.23
C LEU A 50 -5.90 0.35 6.13
N GLY A 51 -6.16 -0.88 6.58
CA GLY A 51 -7.24 -1.15 7.54
C GLY A 51 -7.06 -0.41 8.86
N ILE A 52 -5.86 -0.44 9.43
CA ILE A 52 -5.54 0.29 10.68
C ILE A 52 -5.67 1.80 10.49
N GLY A 53 -5.17 2.35 9.38
CA GLY A 53 -5.22 3.76 9.05
C GLY A 53 -6.63 4.29 8.90
N ILE A 54 -7.52 3.52 8.27
CA ILE A 54 -8.96 3.83 8.19
C ILE A 54 -9.56 3.94 9.59
N LYS A 55 -9.34 2.93 10.45
CA LYS A 55 -9.86 2.94 11.82
C LYS A 55 -9.27 4.05 12.69
N HIS A 56 -8.00 4.38 12.50
CA HIS A 56 -7.38 5.51 13.17
C HIS A 56 -7.98 6.85 12.70
N GLY A 57 -8.26 6.99 11.40
CA GLY A 57 -8.93 8.15 10.82
C GLY A 57 -10.35 8.32 11.34
N GLU A 58 -11.13 7.23 11.38
CA GLU A 58 -12.47 7.19 12.00
C GLU A 58 -12.40 7.62 13.47
N TYR A 59 -11.49 7.05 14.27
CA TYR A 59 -11.32 7.42 15.69
C TYR A 59 -11.05 8.92 15.88
N ARG A 60 -10.18 9.51 15.05
CA ARG A 60 -9.87 10.94 15.10
C ARG A 60 -11.00 11.84 14.58
N GLY A 61 -11.74 11.38 13.57
CA GLY A 61 -12.84 12.12 12.95
C GLY A 61 -14.12 12.10 13.78
N THR A 62 -14.32 11.06 14.59
CA THR A 62 -15.48 10.92 15.51
C THR A 62 -15.22 11.57 16.87
N GLY A 63 -14.21 12.45 16.97
CA GLY A 63 -13.79 13.08 18.21
C GLY A 63 -14.97 13.74 18.95
N ARG A 64 -15.25 13.21 20.14
CA ARG A 64 -15.59 14.06 21.29
C ARG A 64 -14.35 14.85 21.69
#